data_AF-A0A6B3DVA2-F1
#
_entry.id   AF-A0A6B3DVA2-F1
#
_cell.length_a   1.000
_cell.length_b   1.000
_cell.length_c   1.000
_cell.angle_alpha   90.00
_cell.angle_beta   90.00
_cell.angle_gamma   90.00
#
_symmetry.space_group_name_H-M   'P 1'
#
loop_
_entity.id
_entity.type
_entity.pdbx_description
1 polymer ?
#
loop_
_entity_poly.entity_id
_entity_poly.type
_entity_poly.pdbx_seq_one_letter_code
_entity_poly.pdbx_strand_id
1 'polypeptide(L)'
;MRDPMRDSTPAEPSPGSGAAGNLPAELDAFVGRAAELDALARALGAARLVTVTGVGGVGKSRLAARAAARSTAPDGVWRVELAPL
;
A
#
# COMPACT_ATOMS: atom_id res chain seq x y z
N MET A 1 16.69 -45.65 1.87
CA MET A 1 15.81 -44.52 2.23
C MET A 1 16.02 -43.44 1.18
N ARG A 2 15.28 -43.52 0.06
CA ARG A 2 15.21 -42.49 -1.01
C ARG A 2 14.00 -41.61 -0.70
N ASP A 3 14.15 -40.29 -0.68
CA ASP A 3 13.84 -39.40 -1.82
C ASP A 3 14.23 -37.93 -1.49
N PRO A 4 14.43 -37.08 -2.51
CA PRO A 4 15.39 -35.98 -2.55
C PRO A 4 14.68 -34.63 -2.81
N MET A 5 15.46 -33.57 -3.04
CA MET A 5 15.08 -32.42 -3.88
C MET A 5 13.86 -31.58 -3.47
N ARG A 6 14.13 -30.47 -2.77
CA ARG A 6 13.78 -29.13 -3.27
C ARG A 6 15.00 -28.25 -3.06
N ASP A 7 15.91 -28.20 -4.03
CA ASP A 7 15.94 -27.09 -5.00
C ASP A 7 14.80 -26.08 -4.85
N SER A 8 15.12 -24.94 -4.25
CA SER A 8 15.01 -23.61 -4.89
C SER A 8 15.00 -22.56 -3.79
N THR A 9 16.14 -21.91 -3.58
CA THR A 9 16.16 -20.55 -3.06
C THR A 9 15.85 -19.63 -4.24
N PRO A 10 14.77 -18.84 -4.25
CA PRO A 10 14.78 -17.59 -4.98
C PRO A 10 15.50 -16.57 -4.11
N ALA A 11 16.57 -16.03 -4.67
CA ALA A 11 17.40 -14.98 -4.10
C ALA A 11 16.60 -13.72 -3.70
N GLU A 12 17.22 -12.98 -2.80
CA GLU A 12 16.73 -11.92 -1.92
C GLU A 12 16.03 -10.73 -2.61
N PRO A 13 15.12 -10.01 -1.91
CA PRO A 13 14.77 -8.65 -2.32
C PRO A 13 16.04 -7.79 -2.21
N SER A 14 16.69 -7.54 -3.35
CA SER A 14 17.83 -6.65 -3.43
C SER A 14 17.42 -5.29 -2.87
N PRO A 15 18.10 -4.78 -1.82
CA PRO A 15 17.76 -3.50 -1.24
C PRO A 15 18.12 -2.40 -2.24
N GLY A 16 17.13 -2.01 -3.04
CA GLY A 16 16.95 -0.61 -3.36
C GLY A 16 16.74 0.11 -2.03
N SER A 17 17.86 0.49 -1.40
CA SER A 17 17.92 1.33 -0.21
C SER A 17 17.00 2.54 -0.40
N GLY A 18 15.81 2.51 0.21
CA GLY A 18 14.94 3.70 0.23
C GLY A 18 13.49 3.53 0.69
N ALA A 19 12.81 2.41 0.49
CA ALA A 19 11.41 2.31 0.91
C ALA A 19 10.99 0.87 1.24
N ALA A 20 10.70 0.58 2.50
CA ALA A 20 10.00 -0.64 2.86
C ALA A 20 8.56 -0.57 2.28
N GLY A 21 8.13 -1.57 1.48
CA GLY A 21 6.76 -1.64 0.96
C GLY A 21 6.59 -2.18 -0.47
N ASN A 22 5.34 -2.21 -0.96
CA ASN A 22 4.96 -2.65 -2.32
C ASN A 22 4.00 -1.67 -3.03
N LEU A 23 4.00 -0.39 -2.63
CA LEU A 23 3.11 0.60 -3.24
C LEU A 23 3.49 0.82 -4.72
N PRO A 24 2.51 0.83 -5.64
CA PRO A 24 2.78 1.14 -7.03
C PRO A 24 3.26 2.58 -7.17
N ALA A 25 4.16 2.83 -8.12
CA ALA A 25 4.53 4.20 -8.49
C ALA A 25 3.28 4.95 -8.99
N GLU A 26 3.06 6.17 -8.49
CA GLU A 26 2.01 7.02 -9.05
C GLU A 26 2.47 7.56 -10.41
N LEU A 27 1.84 7.07 -11.48
CA LEU A 27 2.17 7.46 -12.86
C LEU A 27 1.52 8.78 -13.29
N ASP A 28 0.46 9.20 -12.59
CA ASP A 28 -0.37 10.35 -12.94
C ASP A 28 -0.59 11.28 -11.75
N ALA A 29 -0.74 12.59 -12.02
CA ALA A 29 -1.02 13.59 -10.99
C ALA A 29 -2.32 13.29 -10.21
N PHE A 30 -2.25 13.36 -8.88
CA PHE A 30 -3.41 13.29 -8.00
C PHE A 30 -3.96 14.69 -7.73
N VAL A 31 -5.06 15.05 -8.42
CA VAL A 31 -5.64 16.39 -8.36
C VAL A 31 -6.77 16.47 -7.35
N GLY A 32 -6.75 17.51 -6.52
CA GLY A 32 -7.75 17.74 -5.48
C GLY A 32 -7.64 16.77 -4.31
N ARG A 33 -8.67 16.75 -3.45
CA ARG A 33 -8.82 15.79 -2.33
C ARG A 33 -7.83 15.95 -1.16
N ALA A 34 -7.27 17.14 -0.96
CA ALA A 34 -6.36 17.41 0.15
C ALA A 34 -7.06 17.22 1.51
N ALA A 35 -8.29 17.73 1.66
CA ALA A 35 -9.05 17.61 2.90
C ALA A 35 -9.34 16.14 3.27
N GLU A 36 -9.61 15.29 2.28
CA GLU A 36 -9.86 13.87 2.46
C GLU A 36 -8.59 13.11 2.83
N LEU A 37 -7.44 13.49 2.29
CA LEU A 37 -6.15 12.94 2.71
C LEU A 37 -5.84 13.31 4.16
N ASP A 38 -6.08 14.56 4.57
CA ASP A 38 -5.88 15.01 5.94
C ASP A 38 -6.85 14.33 6.91
N ALA A 39 -8.10 14.11 6.49
CA ALA A 39 -9.07 13.36 7.27
C ALA A 39 -8.64 11.89 7.45
N LEU A 40 -8.15 11.25 6.38
CA LEU A 40 -7.68 9.87 6.44
C LEU A 40 -6.43 9.73 7.30
N ALA A 41 -5.47 10.65 7.20
CA ALA A 41 -4.27 10.67 8.04
C ALA A 41 -4.61 10.81 9.53
N ARG A 42 -5.53 11.71 9.88
CA ARG A 42 -6.03 11.85 11.26
C ARG A 42 -6.74 10.59 11.75
N ALA A 43 -7.57 9.97 10.91
CA ALA A 43 -8.27 8.74 11.26
C ALA A 43 -7.29 7.58 11.51
N LEU A 44 -6.26 7.44 10.69
CA LEU A 44 -5.20 6.43 10.86
C LEU A 44 -4.35 6.67 12.12
N GLY A 45 -4.19 7.93 12.54
CA GLY A 45 -3.54 8.26 13.81
C GLY A 45 -4.39 7.92 15.05
N ALA A 46 -5.72 7.83 14.89
CA ALA A 46 -6.65 7.58 15.98
C ALA A 46 -7.15 6.12 16.04
N ALA A 47 -7.08 5.37 14.95
CA ALA A 47 -7.63 4.03 14.85
C ALA A 47 -6.69 3.09 14.06
N ARG A 48 -6.69 1.82 14.46
CA ARG A 48 -5.90 0.76 13.80
C ARG A 48 -6.50 0.28 12.47
N LEU A 49 -7.78 0.55 12.23
CA LEU A 49 -8.50 0.20 11.02
C LEU A 49 -9.41 1.36 10.63
N VAL A 50 -9.29 1.81 9.38
CA VAL A 50 -10.11 2.86 8.80
C VAL A 50 -10.71 2.34 7.50
N THR A 51 -12.03 2.44 7.36
CA THR A 51 -12.74 2.06 6.14
C THR A 51 -13.09 3.29 5.33
N VAL A 52 -12.66 3.33 4.07
CA VAL A 52 -13.03 4.39 3.12
C VAL A 52 -14.20 3.92 2.28
N THR A 53 -15.38 4.53 2.47
CA THR A 53 -16.61 4.20 1.75
C THR A 53 -16.98 5.31 0.74
N GLY A 54 -17.90 4.99 -0.16
CA GLY A 54 -18.38 5.91 -1.20
C GLY A 54 -18.76 5.20 -2.49
N VAL A 55 -19.39 5.94 -3.40
CA VAL A 55 -19.91 5.40 -4.68
C VAL A 55 -18.82 4.73 -5.54
N GLY A 56 -19.23 3.85 -6.45
CA GLY A 56 -18.32 3.24 -7.43
C GLY A 56 -17.59 4.31 -8.25
N GLY A 57 -16.32 4.07 -8.59
CA GLY A 57 -15.55 4.97 -9.46
C GLY A 57 -15.06 6.29 -8.83
N VAL A 58 -15.43 6.65 -7.60
CA VAL A 58 -15.02 7.93 -6.96
C VAL A 58 -13.52 8.01 -6.57
N GLY A 59 -12.72 7.00 -6.92
CA GLY A 59 -11.28 7.02 -6.68
C GLY A 59 -10.84 6.69 -5.24
N LYS A 60 -11.63 5.92 -4.48
CA LYS A 60 -11.28 5.49 -3.10
C LYS A 60 -9.94 4.77 -3.02
N SER A 61 -9.68 3.84 -3.95
CA SER A 61 -8.41 3.12 -4.03
C SER A 61 -7.23 4.06 -4.32
N ARG A 62 -7.47 5.08 -5.16
CA ARG A 62 -6.47 6.11 -5.45
C ARG A 62 -6.22 7.02 -4.24
N LEU A 63 -7.26 7.39 -3.50
CA LEU A 63 -7.13 8.13 -2.23
C LEU A 63 -6.32 7.32 -1.20
N ALA A 64 -6.62 6.03 -1.04
CA ALA A 64 -5.90 5.15 -0.12
C ALA A 64 -4.43 4.97 -0.52
N ALA A 65 -4.14 4.74 -1.81
CA ALA A 65 -2.77 4.65 -2.34
C ALA A 65 -2.00 5.96 -2.11
N ARG A 66 -2.64 7.12 -2.34
CA ARG A 66 -2.02 8.42 -2.13
C ARG A 66 -1.73 8.69 -0.65
N ALA A 67 -2.63 8.32 0.25
CA ALA A 67 -2.40 8.42 1.69
C ALA A 67 -1.27 7.49 2.15
N ALA A 68 -1.25 6.24 1.65
CA ALA A 68 -0.17 5.29 1.90
C ALA A 68 1.19 5.84 1.44
N ALA A 69 1.26 6.45 0.25
CA ALA A 69 2.48 7.06 -0.27
C ALA A 69 2.95 8.32 0.50
N ARG A 70 2.08 8.93 1.33
CA ARG A 70 2.42 10.05 2.22
C ARG A 70 2.77 9.61 3.64
N SER A 71 2.59 8.32 3.95
CA SER A 71 2.85 7.78 5.27
C SER A 71 4.35 7.78 5.58
N THR A 72 4.68 8.05 6.85
CA THR A 72 6.04 7.95 7.40
C THR A 72 6.17 6.72 8.30
N ALA A 73 5.41 5.66 8.01
CA ALA A 73 5.46 4.43 8.78
C ALA A 73 6.90 3.86 8.76
N PRO A 74 7.52 3.60 9.92
CA PRO A 74 8.94 3.21 10.00
C PRO A 74 9.22 1.88 9.30
N ASP A 75 8.24 0.96 9.33
CA ASP A 75 8.33 -0.36 8.72
C ASP A 75 7.82 -0.39 7.27
N GLY A 76 7.47 0.78 6.72
CA GLY A 76 6.93 0.90 5.37
C GLY A 76 5.42 0.69 5.26
N VAL A 77 4.92 0.65 4.03
CA VAL A 77 3.48 0.50 3.75
C VAL A 77 3.21 -0.55 2.69
N TRP A 78 2.21 -1.40 2.95
CA TRP A 78 1.86 -2.54 2.13
C TRP A 78 0.43 -2.42 1.61
N ARG A 79 0.25 -2.63 0.31
CA ARG A 79 -1.05 -2.79 -0.35
C ARG A 79 -1.33 -4.28 -0.54
N VAL A 80 -2.53 -4.68 -0.13
CA VAL A 80 -3.05 -6.04 -0.30
C VAL A 80 -4.38 -5.93 -1.06
N GLU A 81 -4.41 -6.46 -2.27
CA GLU A 81 -5.66 -6.58 -3.03
C GLU A 81 -6.42 -7.81 -2.52
N LEU A 82 -7.67 -7.60 -2.07
CA LEU A 82 -8.47 -8.65 -1.42
C LEU A 82 -9.34 -9.45 -2.40
N ALA A 83 -9.47 -8.99 -3.64
CA ALA A 83 -10.20 -9.66 -4.70
C ALA A 83 -9.45 -9.48 -6.03
N PRO A 84 -9.57 -10.43 -6.97
CA PRO A 84 -9.10 -10.23 -8.33
C PRO A 84 -9.86 -9.07 -8.98
N LEU A 85 -9.13 -8.30 -9.80
CA LEU A 85 -9.69 -7.26 -10.66
C LEU A 85 -10.39 -7.87 -11.88
#